data_AF-A0A7C1UE12-F1
#
_entry.id   AF-A0A7C1UE12-F1
#
_cell.length_a   1.000
_cell.length_b   1.000
_cell.length_c   1.000
_cell.angle_alpha   90.00
_cell.angle_beta   90.00
_cell.angle_gamma   90.00
#
_symmetry.space_group_name_H-M   'P 1'
#
loop_
_entity.id
_entity.type
_entity.pdbx_description
1 polymer ?
#
loop_
_entity_poly.entity_id
_entity_poly.type
_entity_poly.pdbx_seq_one_letter_code
_entity_poly.pdbx_strand_id
1 'polypeptide(L)' 'MVVPATRPPGLRFENEARAQGRRVVVGFDEVGRGSWAGPLTVGAVVLPETGRVNG' A
#
# COMPACT_ATOMS: atom_id res chain seq x y z
N MET A 1 -26.24 10.61 14.80
CA MET A 1 -25.72 9.97 13.58
C MET A 1 -24.33 9.43 13.90
N VAL A 2 -24.16 8.11 14.03
CA VAL A 2 -22.86 7.50 14.34
C VAL A 2 -22.19 7.14 13.02
N VAL A 3 -21.03 7.72 12.75
CA VAL A 3 -20.21 7.34 11.59
C VAL A 3 -19.52 6.01 11.96
N PRO A 4 -19.71 4.93 11.20
CA PRO A 4 -19.02 3.68 11.49
C PRO A 4 -17.51 3.91 11.42
N ALA A 5 -16.79 3.43 12.43
CA ALA A 5 -15.33 3.52 12.45
C ALA A 5 -14.76 2.81 11.22
N THR A 6 -13.91 3.51 10.46
CA THR A 6 -13.23 2.91 9.32
C THR A 6 -12.25 1.86 9.81
N ARG A 7 -12.17 0.73 9.10
CA ARG A 7 -11.21 -0.32 9.43
C ARG A 7 -9.79 0.25 9.30
N PRO A 8 -8.91 0.07 10.30
CA PRO A 8 -7.55 0.58 10.21
C PRO A 8 -6.82 -0.07 9.03
N PRO A 9 -5.87 0.65 8.40
CA PRO A 9 -5.00 0.08 7.38
C PRO A 9 -4.29 -1.17 7.91
N GLY A 10 -4.12 -2.17 7.06
CA GLY A 10 -3.46 -3.41 7.42
C GLY A 10 -3.19 -4.29 6.22
N LEU A 11 -2.45 -5.38 6.42
CA LEU A 11 -1.89 -6.21 5.35
C LEU A 11 -2.88 -7.28 4.83
N ARG A 12 -4.19 -7.01 4.85
CA ARG A 12 -5.20 -8.03 4.57
C ARG A 12 -5.04 -8.61 3.17
N PHE A 13 -4.89 -7.76 2.17
CA PHE A 13 -4.82 -8.18 0.77
C PHE A 13 -3.50 -8.89 0.46
N GLU A 14 -2.41 -8.40 1.04
CA GLU A 14 -1.08 -8.98 0.94
C GLU A 14 -1.06 -10.37 1.58
N ASN A 15 -1.68 -10.53 2.74
CA ASN A 15 -1.80 -11.82 3.42
C ASN A 15 -2.68 -12.79 2.64
N GLU A 16 -3.82 -12.34 2.10
CA GLU A 16 -4.67 -13.16 1.22
C GLU A 16 -3.90 -13.60 -0.04
N ALA A 17 -3.14 -12.71 -0.67
CA ALA A 17 -2.31 -13.02 -1.83
C ALA A 17 -1.24 -14.07 -1.51
N ARG A 18 -0.56 -13.93 -0.37
CA ARG A 18 0.46 -14.86 0.12
C ARG A 18 -0.14 -16.23 0.45
N ALA A 19 -1.29 -16.27 1.10
CA ALA A 19 -2.01 -17.51 1.39
C ALA A 19 -2.40 -18.27 0.10
N GLN A 20 -2.60 -17.55 -1.01
CA GLN A 20 -2.82 -18.12 -2.34
C GLN A 20 -1.51 -18.51 -3.07
N GLY A 21 -0.36 -18.47 -2.40
CA GLY A 21 0.94 -18.87 -2.95
C GLY A 21 1.65 -17.81 -3.79
N ARG A 22 1.19 -16.55 -3.79
CA ARG A 22 1.91 -15.47 -4.49
C ARG A 22 3.17 -15.11 -3.72
N ARG A 23 4.33 -15.27 -4.36
CA ARG A 23 5.64 -15.04 -3.75
C ARG A 23 6.11 -13.58 -3.79
N VAL A 24 5.55 -12.78 -4.70
CA VAL A 24 5.93 -11.38 -4.87
C VAL A 24 4.68 -10.52 -4.76
N VAL A 25 4.72 -9.56 -3.85
CA VAL A 25 3.67 -8.53 -3.67
C VAL A 25 4.35 -7.18 -3.81
N VAL A 26 3.82 -6.35 -4.71
CA VAL A 26 4.35 -5.00 -5.00
C VAL A 26 3.32 -3.98 -4.52
N GLY A 27 3.71 -3.09 -3.63
CA GLY A 27 2.92 -1.93 -3.24
C GLY A 27 3.17 -0.78 -4.21
N PHE A 28 2.11 -0.05 -4.58
CA PHE A 28 2.16 1.14 -5.42
C PHE A 28 1.58 2.33 -4.66
N ASP A 29 2.18 3.51 -4.86
CA ASP A 29 1.66 4.78 -4.36
C ASP A 29 2.03 5.92 -5.31
N GLU A 30 1.26 6.99 -5.30
CA GLU A 30 1.44 8.13 -6.19
C GLU A 30 1.55 9.47 -5.47
N VAL A 31 2.34 10.37 -6.06
CA VAL A 31 2.50 11.74 -5.57
C VAL A 31 2.35 12.70 -6.74
N GLY A 32 1.61 13.78 -6.51
CA GLY A 32 1.45 14.87 -7.49
C GLY A 32 0.09 14.92 -8.20
N ARG A 33 -0.87 14.04 -7.84
CA ARG A 33 -2.23 14.04 -8.44
C ARG A 33 -2.97 15.37 -8.27
N GLY A 34 -2.69 16.10 -7.19
CA GLY A 34 -3.31 17.39 -6.87
C GLY A 34 -2.50 18.62 -7.26
N SER A 35 -1.34 18.45 -7.89
CA SER A 35 -0.48 19.57 -8.26
C SER A 35 -1.07 20.36 -9.43
N TRP A 36 -0.90 21.69 -9.42
CA TRP A 36 -1.34 22.55 -10.53
C TRP A 36 -0.47 22.38 -11.78
N ALA A 37 0.83 22.13 -11.60
CA ALA A 37 1.78 21.80 -12.64
C ALA A 37 2.90 20.91 -12.08
N GLY A 38 3.58 20.16 -12.95
CA GLY A 38 4.59 19.18 -12.57
C GLY A 38 4.13 17.73 -12.80
N PRO A 39 5.03 16.74 -12.66
CA PRO A 39 4.72 15.35 -12.98
C PRO A 39 3.89 14.68 -11.88
N LEU A 40 3.03 13.74 -12.28
CA LEU A 40 2.51 12.68 -11.42
C LEU A 40 3.57 11.57 -11.35
N THR A 41 4.09 11.30 -10.15
CA THR A 41 5.08 10.24 -9.93
C THR A 41 4.43 9.06 -9.26
N VAL A 42 4.78 7.84 -9.69
CA VAL A 42 4.35 6.59 -9.07
C VAL A 42 5.57 5.83 -8.57
N GLY A 43 5.52 5.38 -7.32
CA GLY A 43 6.49 4.46 -6.72
C GLY A 43 5.98 3.03 -6.71
N ALA A 44 6.90 2.06 -6.85
CA ALA A 44 6.61 0.64 -6.73
C ALA A 44 7.64 -0.02 -5.83
N VAL A 45 7.20 -0.76 -4.81
CA VAL A 45 8.10 -1.35 -3.80
C VAL A 45 7.71 -2.79 -3.49
N VAL A 46 8.70 -3.68 -3.48
CA VAL A 46 8.57 -5.01 -2.88
C VAL A 46 9.11 -4.94 -1.45
N LEU A 47 8.23 -5.11 -0.47
CA LEU A 47 8.60 -5.11 0.94
C LEU A 47 8.96 -6.53 1.43
N PRO A 48 9.86 -6.65 2.42
CA PRO A 48 10.07 -7.92 3.12
C PRO A 48 8.75 -8.39 3.77
N GLU A 49 8.59 -9.71 3.90
CA GLU A 49 7.34 -10.30 4.41
C GLU A 49 7.09 -9.97 5.88
N THR A 50 8.16 -9.74 6.63
CA THR A 50 8.14 -9.42 8.06
C THR A 50 9.07 -8.26 8.35
N GLY A 51 8.87 -7.64 9.51
CA GLY A 51 9.62 -6.45 9.92
C GLY A 51 8.98 -5.15 9.44
N ARG A 52 9.60 -4.04 9.83
CA ARG A 52 9.24 -2.69 9.39
C ARG A 52 10.41 -2.09 8.64
N VAL A 53 10.12 -1.40 7.56
CA VAL A 53 11.08 -0.49 6.94
C VAL A 53 11.08 0.78 7.78
N ASN A 54 12.22 1.06 8.40
CA ASN A 54 12.45 2.32 9.10
C ASN A 54 13.13 3.27 8.09
N GLY A 55 12.58 4.48 7.95
CA GLY A 55 13.19 5.55 7.16
C GLY A 55 14.18 6.36 7.97
#